data_AF-A0A1Q6WDV3-F1
#
_entry.id   AF-A0A1Q6WDV3-F1
#
_cell.length_a   1.000
_cell.length_b   1.000
_cell.length_c   1.000
_cell.angle_alpha   90.00
_cell.angle_beta   90.00
_cell.angle_gamma   90.00
#
_symmetry.space_group_name_H-M   'P 1'
#
loop_
_entity.id
_entity.type
_entity.pdbx_description
1 polymer ?
#
loop_
_entity_poly.entity_id
_entity_poly.type
_entity_poly.pdbx_seq_one_letter_code
_entity_poly.pdbx_strand_id
1 'polypeptide(L)' 'MLSRPQAGSTAPYEVWKYTRVRARKFVFYDVTRFGNYVLIWTDERRESSRPNWRDLLGPEAVEDVQRF' A
#
# COMPACT_ATOMS: atom_id res chain seq x y z
N MET A 1 7.55 -5.97 7.03
CA MET A 1 7.24 -4.85 6.12
C MET A 1 7.66 -5.25 4.72
N LEU A 2 6.87 -4.90 3.70
CA LEU A 2 7.24 -5.07 2.29
C LEU A 2 7.43 -3.66 1.73
N SER A 3 8.64 -3.32 1.31
CA SER A 3 8.91 -2.08 0.58
C SER A 3 9.33 -2.45 -0.83
N ARG A 4 8.70 -1.81 -1.83
CA ARG A 4 9.08 -1.97 -3.23
C ARG A 4 9.66 -0.65 -3.73
N PRO A 5 10.97 -0.43 -3.59
CA PRO A 5 11.65 0.76 -4.11
C PRO A 5 11.62 0.69 -5.65
N GLN A 6 10.61 1.34 -6.24
CA GLN A 6 10.40 1.51 -7.68
C GLN A 6 10.60 0.23 -8.52
N ALA A 7 9.58 -0.64 -8.53
CA ALA A 7 9.53 -1.74 -9.49
C ALA A 7 9.01 -1.24 -10.85
N GLY A 8 9.93 -0.80 -11.72
CA GLY A 8 9.64 -0.49 -13.13
C GLY A 8 8.79 0.77 -13.33
N SER A 9 7.71 0.65 -14.11
CA SER A 9 6.82 1.78 -14.48
C SER A 9 5.87 2.24 -13.37
N THR A 10 5.78 1.50 -12.26
CA THR A 10 4.86 1.77 -11.16
C THR A 10 5.56 2.58 -10.06
N ALA A 11 4.86 3.54 -9.46
CA ALA A 11 5.42 4.36 -8.39
C ALA A 11 5.75 3.51 -7.15
N PRO A 12 6.73 3.93 -6.33
CA PRO A 12 7.12 3.17 -5.15
C PRO A 12 5.98 3.09 -4.13
N TYR A 13 5.90 1.96 -3.42
CA TYR A 13 4.90 1.73 -2.39
C TYR A 13 5.46 0.89 -1.23
N GLU A 14 4.81 1.02 -0.08
CA GLU A 14 5.18 0.32 1.14
C GLU A 14 3.96 -0.31 1.79
N VAL A 15 4.08 -1.60 2.12
CA VAL A 15 3.07 -2.36 2.86
C VAL A 15 3.58 -2.64 4.26
N TRP A 16 2.84 -2.11 5.22
CA TRP A 16 3.11 -2.26 6.63
C TRP A 16 2.09 -3.21 7.23
N LYS A 17 2.58 -4.18 8.00
CA LYS A 17 1.75 -5.15 8.70
C LYS A 17 2.02 -5.02 10.18
N TYR A 18 1.00 -4.70 10.95
CA TYR A 18 1.08 -4.52 12.40
C TYR A 18 0.27 -5.61 13.09
N THR A 19 0.92 -6.47 13.86
CA THR A 19 0.30 -7.70 14.42
C THR A 19 0.24 -7.73 15.94
N ARG A 20 0.24 -6.57 16.62
CA ARG A 20 0.35 -6.51 18.09
C ARG A 20 -0.89 -7.02 18.85
N VAL A 21 -2.09 -6.72 18.34
CA VAL A 21 -3.38 -7.15 18.97
C VAL A 21 -4.29 -7.77 17.92
N ARG A 22 -4.35 -7.15 16.73
CA ARG A 22 -5.01 -7.66 15.53
C ARG A 22 -4.08 -7.39 14.36
N ALA A 23 -3.99 -8.32 13.42
CA ALA A 23 -3.24 -8.12 12.19
C ALA A 23 -3.90 -7.01 11.38
N ARG A 24 -3.25 -5.86 11.31
CA ARG A 24 -3.64 -4.70 10.49
C ARG A 24 -2.66 -4.55 9.36
N LYS A 25 -3.16 -4.19 8.20
CA LYS A 25 -2.34 -3.88 7.03
C LYS A 25 -2.55 -2.42 6.66
N PHE A 26 -1.48 -1.75 6.26
CA PHE A 26 -1.46 -0.38 5.80
C PHE A 26 -0.63 -0.32 4.54
N VAL A 27 -1.15 0.34 3.49
CA VAL A 27 -0.50 0.44 2.20
C VAL A 27 -0.32 1.90 1.88
N PHE A 28 0.94 2.29 1.80
CA PHE A 28 1.39 3.62 1.47
C PHE A 28 1.89 3.64 0.04
N TYR A 29 1.53 4.67 -0.72
CA TYR A 29 1.90 4.81 -2.11
C TYR A 29 2.44 6.21 -2.35
N ASP A 30 3.58 6.30 -3.05
CA ASP A 30 4.16 7.58 -3.41
C ASP A 30 3.51 8.13 -4.67
N VAL A 31 2.54 9.02 -4.50
CA VAL A 31 1.80 9.63 -5.62
C VAL A 31 2.71 10.54 -6.44
N THR A 32 3.76 11.09 -5.83
CA THR A 32 4.61 12.11 -6.45
C THR A 32 5.88 11.55 -7.09
N ARG A 33 6.27 10.30 -6.77
CA ARG A 33 7.61 9.73 -7.08
C ARG A 33 8.78 10.51 -6.46
N PHE A 34 8.50 11.41 -5.53
CA PHE A 34 9.46 12.25 -4.80
C PHE A 34 9.49 11.92 -3.30
N GLY A 35 8.91 10.78 -2.89
CA GLY A 35 8.86 10.35 -1.49
C GLY A 35 7.64 10.84 -0.71
N ASN A 36 6.56 11.26 -1.38
CA ASN A 36 5.29 11.61 -0.74
C ASN A 36 4.38 10.39 -0.63
N TYR A 37 4.66 9.58 0.39
CA TYR A 37 3.88 8.40 0.71
C TYR A 37 2.56 8.77 1.37
N VAL A 38 1.46 8.46 0.70
CA VAL A 38 0.11 8.64 1.24
C VAL A 38 -0.53 7.28 1.52
N LEU A 39 -1.28 7.18 2.62
CA LEU A 39 -2.08 5.99 2.90
C LEU A 39 -3.20 5.89 1.87
N ILE A 40 -3.20 4.82 1.09
CA ILE A 40 -4.24 4.56 0.09
C ILE A 40 -5.16 3.42 0.49
N TRP A 41 -4.69 2.48 1.32
CA TRP A 41 -5.50 1.36 1.79
C TRP A 41 -5.08 0.88 3.18
N THR A 42 -6.08 0.47 3.97
CA THR A 42 -5.90 -0.16 5.27
C THR A 42 -7.07 -1.10 5.61
N ASP A 43 -6.78 -2.14 6.40
CA ASP A 43 -7.78 -3.03 6.98
C ASP A 43 -8.37 -2.47 8.31
N GLU A 44 -7.87 -1.32 8.77
CA GLU A 44 -8.36 -0.67 9.97
C GLU A 44 -9.78 -0.13 9.76
N ARG A 45 -10.75 -0.71 10.46
CA ARG A 45 -12.19 -0.36 10.33
C ARG A 45 -12.53 1.11 10.67
N ARG A 46 -11.60 1.83 11.31
CA ARG A 46 -11.74 3.24 11.68
C ARG A 46 -11.21 4.20 10.61
N GLU A 47 -10.39 3.71 9.69
CA GLU A 47 -9.75 4.53 8.66
C GLU A 47 -10.38 4.23 7.30
N SER A 48 -10.57 5.28 6.49
CA SER A 48 -11.15 5.14 5.17
C SER A 48 -10.08 4.79 4.14
N SER A 49 -10.23 3.64 3.50
CA SER A 49 -9.43 3.29 2.32
C SER A 49 -9.94 4.02 1.08
N ARG A 50 -9.03 4.38 0.16
CA ARG A 50 -9.43 4.94 -1.13
C ARG A 50 -10.05 3.83 -1.98
N PRO A 51 -11.25 3.99 -2.56
CA PRO A 51 -11.89 2.93 -3.34
C PRO A 51 -11.09 2.55 -4.61
N ASN A 52 -10.34 3.50 -5.18
CA ASN A 52 -9.51 3.33 -6.37
C ASN A 52 -8.04 2.94 -6.08
N TRP A 53 -7.72 2.48 -4.87
CA TRP A 53 -6.34 2.13 -4.50
C TRP A 53 -5.71 1.05 -5.40
N ARG A 54 -6.53 0.11 -5.89
CA ARG A 54 -6.08 -0.98 -6.77
C ARG A 54 -5.62 -0.46 -8.14
N ASP A 55 -6.32 0.53 -8.66
CA ASP A 55 -6.00 1.18 -9.92
C ASP A 55 -4.70 1.98 -9.80
N LEU A 56 -4.52 2.69 -8.68
CA LEU A 56 -3.30 3.46 -8.38
C LEU A 56 -2.04 2.59 -8.26
N LEU A 57 -2.15 1.43 -7.60
CA LEU A 57 -1.05 0.47 -7.46
C LEU A 57 -0.78 -0.32 -8.74
N GLY A 58 -1.82 -0.56 -9.53
CA GLY A 58 -1.76 -1.49 -10.64
C GLY A 58 -1.85 -2.96 -10.20
N PRO A 59 -2.19 -3.86 -11.14
CA PRO A 59 -2.57 -5.24 -10.83
C PRO A 59 -1.44 -6.05 -10.16
N GLU A 60 -0.19 -5.87 -10.58
CA GLU A 60 0.95 -6.60 -10.02
C GLU A 60 1.18 -6.26 -8.54
N ALA A 61 1.12 -4.98 -8.20
CA ALA A 61 1.35 -4.53 -6.84
C ALA A 61 0.17 -4.87 -5.92
N VAL A 62 -1.06 -4.91 -6.46
CA VAL A 62 -2.24 -5.42 -5.74
C VAL A 62 -2.06 -6.90 -5.41
N GLU A 63 -1.54 -7.71 -6.33
CA GLU A 63 -1.25 -9.13 -6.06
C GLU A 63 -0.23 -9.29 -4.92
N ASP A 64 0.86 -8.51 -4.95
CA ASP A 64 1.86 -8.46 -3.87
C ASP A 64 1.22 -8.10 -2.52
N VAL A 65 0.40 -7.05 -2.47
CA VAL A 65 -0.30 -6.59 -1.26
C VAL A 65 -1.27 -7.66 -0.73
N GLN A 66 -1.95 -8.38 -1.61
CA GLN A 66 -2.88 -9.44 -1.21
C GLN A 66 -2.16 -10.68 -0.70
N ARG A 67 -0.99 -11.02 -1.26
CA ARG A 67 -0.19 -12.16 -0.84
C ARG A 67 0.58 -11.94 0.48
N PHE A 68 0.86 -10.69 0.84
CA PHE A 68 1.62 -10.29 2.04
C PHE A 68 0.77 -10.27 3.33
#